data_AF-A0A356B2V4-F1
#
_entry.id   AF-A0A356B2V4-F1
#
_cell.length_a   1.000
_cell.length_b   1.000
_cell.length_c   1.000
_cell.angle_alpha   90.00
_cell.angle_beta   90.00
_cell.angle_gamma   90.00
#
_symmetry.space_group_name_H-M   'P 1'
#
loop_
_entity.id
_entity.type
_entity.pdbx_description
1 polymer ?
#
loop_
_entity_poly.entity_id
_entity_poly.type
_entity_poly.pdbx_seq_one_letter_code
_entity_poly.pdbx_strand_id
1 'polypeptide(L)' 'MELSDIVNAVSKIQGYFNTHFDGEITLEALSSAAGYSKYHTVRMFEELTGKTPFETIRTLRQTKSAQPYRPLIIRLWM' A
#
# COMPACT_ATOMS: atom_id res chain seq x y z
N MET A 1 13.97 0.76 14.11
CA MET A 1 13.77 0.74 12.65
C MET A 1 13.82 2.18 12.20
N GLU A 2 14.60 2.47 11.18
CA GLU A 2 14.69 3.83 10.65
C GLU A 2 13.38 4.18 9.93
N LEU A 3 12.92 5.42 10.03
CA LEU A 3 11.70 5.87 9.37
C LEU A 3 11.82 5.75 7.84
N SER A 4 13.05 5.78 7.31
CA SER A 4 13.39 5.56 5.92
C SER A 4 13.10 4.13 5.42
N ASP A 5 13.31 3.09 6.24
CA ASP A 5 12.96 1.71 5.91
C ASP A 5 11.44 1.56 5.70
N ILE A 6 10.65 2.16 6.60
CA ILE A 6 9.18 2.14 6.55
C ILE A 6 8.69 2.83 5.28
N VAL A 7 9.20 4.04 5.01
CA VAL A 7 8.82 4.83 3.82
C VAL A 7 9.18 4.06 2.53
N ASN A 8 10.36 3.44 2.46
CA ASN A 8 10.77 2.64 1.32
C ASN A 8 9.87 1.41 1.12
N ALA A 9 9.55 0.70 2.20
CA ALA A 9 8.65 -0.45 2.15
C ALA A 9 7.25 -0.06 1.65
N VAL A 10 6.69 1.03 2.19
CA VAL A 10 5.36 1.52 1.78
C VAL A 10 5.36 1.99 0.33
N SER A 11 6.41 2.70 -0.12
CA SER A 11 6.55 3.13 -1.51
C SER A 11 6.55 1.94 -2.49
N LYS A 12 7.25 0.85 -2.15
CA LYS A 12 7.23 -0.39 -2.97
C LYS A 12 5.85 -1.05 -3.01
N ILE A 13 5.15 -1.11 -1.87
CA ILE A 13 3.77 -1.62 -1.78
C ILE A 13 2.81 -0.79 -2.64
N GLN A 14 2.94 0.54 -2.60
CA GLN A 14 2.14 1.44 -3.42
C GLN A 14 2.43 1.27 -4.92
N GLY A 15 3.69 1.10 -5.31
CA GLY A 15 4.07 0.74 -6.67
C GLY A 15 3.42 -0.58 -7.12
N TYR A 16 3.42 -1.59 -6.25
CA TYR A 16 2.76 -2.86 -6.51
C TYR A 16 1.24 -2.69 -6.69
N PHE A 17 0.58 -1.87 -5.86
CA PHE A 17 -0.84 -1.56 -6.02
C PHE A 17 -1.15 -0.86 -7.34
N ASN A 18 -0.27 0.00 -7.84
CA ASN A 18 -0.50 0.68 -9.10
C ASN A 18 -0.42 -0.29 -10.29
N THR A 19 0.55 -1.22 -10.27
CA THR A 19 0.73 -2.22 -11.32
C THR A 19 -0.32 -3.33 -11.27
N HIS A 20 -0.68 -3.79 -10.06
CA HIS A 20 -1.60 -4.91 -9.84
C HIS A 20 -2.98 -4.46 -9.34
N PHE A 21 -3.38 -3.23 -9.66
CA PHE A 21 -4.65 -2.66 -9.18
C PHE A 21 -5.86 -3.52 -9.57
N ASP A 22 -5.86 -4.07 -10.77
CA ASP A 22 -6.97 -4.85 -11.32
C ASP A 22 -6.87 -6.33 -10.96
N GLY A 23 -5.65 -6.86 -10.86
CA GLY A 23 -5.36 -8.27 -10.59
C GLY A 23 -5.41 -8.67 -9.11
N GLU A 24 -5.04 -9.91 -8.81
CA GLU A 24 -4.98 -10.39 -7.42
C GLU A 24 -3.81 -9.76 -6.67
N ILE A 25 -4.07 -9.26 -5.47
CA ILE A 25 -3.06 -8.73 -4.55
C ILE A 25 -3.00 -9.66 -3.35
N THR A 26 -1.86 -10.33 -3.17
CA THR A 26 -1.61 -11.23 -2.04
C THR A 26 -0.62 -10.62 -1.07
N LEU A 27 -0.75 -11.00 0.21
CA LEU A 27 0.17 -10.52 1.24
C LEU A 27 1.60 -11.02 1.00
N GLU A 28 1.73 -12.16 0.33
CA GLU A 28 3.02 -12.71 -0.12
C GLU A 28 3.73 -11.79 -1.08
N ALA A 29 3.03 -11.34 -2.13
CA ALA A 29 3.60 -10.42 -3.10
C ALA A 29 3.98 -9.08 -2.46
N LEU A 30 3.14 -8.56 -1.56
CA LEU A 30 3.45 -7.33 -0.82
C LEU A 30 4.67 -7.47 0.08
N SER A 31 4.77 -8.59 0.78
CA SER A 31 5.90 -8.90 1.66
C SER A 31 7.20 -9.08 0.86
N SER A 32 7.12 -9.74 -0.29
CA SER A 32 8.24 -9.90 -1.22
C SER A 32 8.67 -8.57 -1.84
N ALA A 33 7.72 -7.69 -2.18
CA ALA A 33 8.02 -6.36 -2.71
C ALA A 33 8.67 -5.48 -1.65
N ALA A 34 8.17 -5.50 -0.41
CA ALA A 34 8.74 -4.75 0.70
C ALA A 34 10.11 -5.29 1.14
N GLY A 35 10.35 -6.60 1.01
CA GLY A 35 11.55 -7.29 1.48
C GLY A 35 11.47 -7.71 2.96
N TYR A 36 10.27 -7.82 3.50
CA TYR A 36 10.03 -8.16 4.92
C TYR A 36 8.99 -9.27 5.05
N SER A 37 8.80 -9.79 6.26
CA SER A 37 7.77 -10.78 6.53
C SER A 37 6.36 -10.18 6.42
N LYS A 38 5.37 -11.00 6.05
CA LYS A 38 3.95 -10.62 5.90
C LYS A 38 3.45 -9.73 7.05
N TYR A 39 3.65 -10.17 8.29
CA TYR A 39 3.21 -9.45 9.49
C TYR A 39 3.90 -8.10 9.65
N HIS A 40 5.20 -8.05 9.33
CA HIS A 40 5.99 -6.84 9.45
C HIS A 40 5.63 -5.80 8.38
N THR A 41 5.40 -6.26 7.15
CA THR A 41 4.92 -5.43 6.04
C THR A 41 3.57 -4.79 6.37
N VAL A 42 2.63 -5.56 6.92
CA VAL A 42 1.32 -5.04 7.35
C VAL A 42 1.50 -4.00 8.44
N ARG A 43 2.27 -4.32 9.48
CA ARG A 43 2.51 -3.42 10.60
C ARG A 43 3.15 -2.09 10.16
N MET A 44 4.20 -2.14 9.35
CA MET A 44 4.85 -0.92 8.83
C MET A 44 3.90 -0.07 7.98
N PHE A 45 3.08 -0.72 7.17
CA PHE A 45 2.09 -0.04 6.35
C PHE A 45 0.98 0.60 7.22
N GLU A 46 0.52 -0.08 8.26
CA GLU A 46 -0.43 0.46 9.24
C GLU A 46 0.16 1.60 10.07
N GLU A 47 1.42 1.51 10.48
CA GLU A 47 2.09 2.57 11.24
C GLU A 47 2.23 3.86 10.42
N LEU A 48 2.44 3.77 9.10
CA LEU A 48 2.55 4.95 8.24
C LEU A 48 1.19 5.45 7.73
N THR A 49 0.27 4.54 7.41
CA THR A 49 -0.97 4.85 6.67
C THR A 49 -2.22 4.84 7.57
N GLY A 50 -2.11 4.28 8.78
CA GLY A 50 -3.22 4.10 9.72
C GLY A 50 -4.25 3.04 9.31
N LYS A 51 -3.98 2.29 8.24
CA LYS A 51 -4.87 1.26 7.67
C LYS A 51 -4.06 0.11 7.14
N THR A 52 -4.63 -1.10 7.09
CA THR A 52 -3.94 -2.23 6.46
C THR A 52 -3.82 -2.03 4.94
N PRO A 53 -2.82 -2.69 4.30
CA PRO A 53 -2.69 -2.66 2.85
C PRO A 53 -3.95 -3.20 2.14
N PHE A 54 -4.61 -4.20 2.72
CA PHE A 54 -5.85 -4.78 2.18
C PHE A 54 -7.05 -3.85 2.28
N GLU A 55 -7.21 -3.14 3.40
CA GLU A 55 -8.27 -2.13 3.53
C GLU A 55 -8.07 -0.97 2.56
N THR A 56 -6.81 -0.58 2.34
CA THR A 56 -6.47 0.49 1.41
C THR A 56 -6.84 0.10 -0.01
N ILE A 57 -6.42 -1.07 -0.51
CA ILE A 57 -6.81 -1.54 -1.85
C ILE A 57 -8.32 -1.78 -1.97
N ARG A 58 -8.96 -2.30 -0.92
CA ARG A 58 -10.42 -2.51 -0.91
C ARG A 58 -11.17 -1.18 -1.04
N THR A 59 -10.74 -0.15 -0.31
CA THR A 59 -11.30 1.21 -0.40
C THR A 59 -11.03 1.82 -1.77
N LEU A 60 -9.83 1.61 -2.31
CA LEU A 60 -9.43 2.06 -3.64
C LEU A 60 -10.34 1.48 -4.74
N ARG A 61 -10.59 0.17 -4.72
CA ARG A 61 -11.46 -0.53 -5.69
C ARG A 61 -12.92 -0.09 -5.58
N GLN A 62 -13.42 0.06 -4.35
CA GLN A 62 -14.78 0.57 -4.13
C GLN A 62 -14.93 2.01 -4.64
N THR A 63 -13.94 2.87 -4.39
CA THR A 63 -14.02 4.25 -4.85
C THR A 63 -13.90 4.35 -6.37
N LYS A 64 -13.07 3.53 -7.04
CA LYS A 64 -13.01 3.49 -8.51
C LYS A 64 -14.35 3.17 -9.18
N SER A 65 -15.22 2.43 -8.48
CA SER A 65 -16.57 2.11 -8.96
C SER A 65 -17.57 3.26 -8.76
N ALA A 66 -17.21 4.26 -7.94
CA ALA A 66 -18.11 5.35 -7.55
C ALA A 66 -17.66 6.75 -8.04
N GLN A 67 -16.36 7.03 -8.23
CA GLN A 67 -15.81 8.31 -8.71
C GLN A 67 -14.27 8.16 -8.92
N PRO A 68 -13.59 8.93 -9.79
CA PRO A 68 -12.13 8.99 -9.80
C PRO A 68 -11.58 9.42 -8.43
N TYR A 69 -11.11 8.45 -7.64
CA TYR A 69 -10.47 8.67 -6.36
C TYR A 69 -9.18 9.46 -6.57
N ARG A 70 -9.10 10.65 -6.00
CA ARG A 70 -7.84 11.36 -5.74
C ARG A 70 -7.51 11.20 -4.26
N PRO A 71 -6.67 10.23 -3.88
CA PRO A 71 -6.14 10.20 -2.52
C PRO A 71 -5.40 11.53 -2.25
N LEU A 72 -5.75 12.24 -1.17
CA LEU A 72 -4.98 13.43 -0.73
C LEU A 72 -3.49 13.10 -0.49
N ILE A 73 -3.18 11.83 -0.21
CA ILE A 73 -1.82 11.30 -0.10
C ILE A 73 -1.03 11.26 -1.42
N ILE A 74 -1.66 11.31 -2.62
CA ILE A 74 -0.91 11.45 -3.88
C ILE A 74 -0.34 12.87 -4.03
N ARG A 75 -0.97 13.87 -3.41
CA ARG A 75 -0.57 15.28 -3.60
C ARG A 75 0.55 15.75 -2.66
N LEU A 76 1.00 14.91 -1.74
CA LEU A 76 2.11 15.23 -0.83
C LEU A 76 3.47 14.66 -1.28
N TRP A 77 3.52 13.95 -2.41
CA TRP A 77 4.71 13.26 -2.90
C TRP A 77 4.99 13.53 -4.38
N MET A 78 4.84 14.79 -4.80
CA MET A 78 5.47 15.37 -5.99
C MET A 78 6.13 16.70 -5.60
#